data_AF-D9QCS8-F1
#
_entry.id   AF-D9QCS8-F1
#
_cell.length_a   1.000
_cell.length_b   1.000
_cell.length_c   1.000
_cell.angle_alpha   90.00
_cell.angle_beta   90.00
_cell.angle_gamma   90.00
#
_symmetry.space_group_name_H-M   'P 1'
#
loop_
_entity.id
_entity.type
_entity.pdbx_description
1 polymer ?
#
loop_
_entity_poly.entity_id
_entity_poly.type
_entity_poly.pdbx_seq_one_letter_code
_entity_poly.pdbx_strand_id
1 'polypeptide(L)'
;MFSAFRIAVIGANATGLYASDLLLQCSHAIHIDLINESPVPTGISPFSQTPQHLPRRIPDAGFASSIRFIGNIHSSALAETQLEDYYDSVIIADFAEATDVHNAVLAAISSLSDYSREGKYTKRKDLVEFLSERGIVHTLWADASALLAGRDLDAWRRAVHTAQGAPVCF
;
A
#
# COMPACT_ATOMS: atom_id res chain seq x y z
N MET A 1 -14.41 13.09 12.20
CA MET A 1 -13.55 11.92 11.89
C MET A 1 -12.93 12.17 10.52
N PHE A 2 -11.74 12.77 10.45
CA PHE A 2 -11.13 13.14 9.16
C PHE A 2 -11.08 11.91 8.24
N SER A 3 -11.50 12.06 6.99
CA SER A 3 -11.27 11.02 5.98
C SER A 3 -9.76 10.96 5.74
N ALA A 4 -9.16 9.78 5.88
CA ALA A 4 -7.73 9.61 5.60
C ALA A 4 -7.47 9.85 4.11
N PHE A 5 -6.35 10.50 3.80
CA PHE A 5 -5.88 10.67 2.42
C PHE A 5 -5.56 9.28 1.84
N ARG A 6 -6.08 8.94 0.66
CA ARG A 6 -6.02 7.57 0.11
C ARG A 6 -5.02 7.47 -1.03
N ILE A 7 -4.07 6.57 -0.92
CA ILE A 7 -3.06 6.33 -1.96
C ILE A 7 -3.11 4.86 -2.38
N ALA A 8 -3.25 4.62 -3.68
CA ALA A 8 -3.01 3.29 -4.24
C ALA A 8 -1.53 3.13 -4.60
N VAL A 9 -0.94 2.01 -4.19
CA VAL A 9 0.39 1.59 -4.64
C VAL A 9 0.20 0.32 -5.45
N ILE A 10 0.45 0.39 -6.76
CA ILE A 10 0.27 -0.71 -7.70
C ILE A 10 1.61 -1.42 -7.87
N GLY A 11 1.66 -2.69 -7.47
CA GLY A 11 2.84 -3.54 -7.52
C GLY A 11 3.44 -3.78 -6.14
N ALA A 12 3.27 -5.00 -5.60
CA ALA A 12 3.86 -5.39 -4.30
C ALA A 12 5.29 -5.96 -4.44
N ASN A 13 6.11 -5.35 -5.30
CA ASN A 13 7.53 -5.64 -5.41
C ASN A 13 8.33 -4.87 -4.34
N ALA A 14 9.66 -4.97 -4.37
CA ALA A 14 10.51 -4.27 -3.41
C ALA A 14 10.27 -2.75 -3.36
N THR A 15 9.99 -2.11 -4.51
CA THR A 15 9.79 -0.66 -4.57
C THR A 15 8.41 -0.25 -4.06
N GLY A 16 7.37 -1.06 -4.28
CA GLY A 16 6.04 -0.78 -3.75
C GLY A 16 5.94 -0.99 -2.24
N LEU A 17 6.62 -2.04 -1.74
CA LEU A 17 6.79 -2.25 -0.30
C LEU A 17 7.57 -1.09 0.33
N TYR A 18 8.65 -0.64 -0.32
CA TYR A 18 9.43 0.49 0.15
C TYR A 18 8.65 1.81 0.15
N ALA A 19 7.90 2.12 -0.93
CA ALA A 19 7.03 3.28 -1.00
C ALA A 19 5.98 3.27 0.12
N SER A 20 5.39 2.10 0.38
CA SER A 20 4.40 1.91 1.43
C SER A 20 5.00 2.11 2.84
N ASP A 21 6.24 1.63 3.06
CA ASP A 21 7.01 1.89 4.28
C ASP A 21 7.19 3.40 4.53
N LEU A 22 7.56 4.16 3.49
CA LEU A 22 7.74 5.62 3.58
C LEU A 22 6.42 6.35 3.85
N LEU A 23 5.33 5.94 3.20
CA LEU A 23 4.00 6.52 3.40
C LEU A 23 3.47 6.29 4.81
N LEU A 24 3.71 5.12 5.40
CA LEU A 24 3.34 4.87 6.81
C LEU A 24 4.11 5.73 7.81
N GLN A 25 5.31 6.19 7.46
CA GLN A 25 6.15 7.03 8.30
C GLN A 25 5.83 8.53 8.16
N CYS A 26 4.96 8.91 7.22
CA CYS A 26 4.52 10.28 7.06
C CYS A 26 3.74 10.75 8.29
N SER A 27 3.86 12.04 8.61
CA SER A 27 3.17 12.67 9.76
C SER A 27 1.67 12.92 9.53
N HIS A 28 1.11 12.39 8.44
CA HIS A 28 -0.29 12.56 8.05
C HIS A 28 -1.00 11.21 8.05
N ALA A 29 -2.28 11.18 8.38
CA ALA A 29 -3.08 9.96 8.30
C ALA A 29 -3.33 9.59 6.84
N ILE A 30 -2.60 8.58 6.36
CA ILE A 30 -2.71 8.04 4.99
C ILE A 30 -3.29 6.63 5.06
N HIS A 31 -4.29 6.36 4.23
CA HIS A 31 -4.76 5.02 3.95
C HIS A 31 -4.13 4.52 2.65
N ILE A 32 -3.47 3.36 2.72
CA ILE A 32 -2.70 2.79 1.64
C ILE A 32 -3.36 1.50 1.19
N ASP A 33 -3.68 1.41 -0.10
CA ASP A 33 -4.03 0.15 -0.74
C ASP A 33 -2.82 -0.33 -1.55
N LEU A 34 -2.17 -1.39 -1.08
CA LEU A 34 -1.11 -2.07 -1.83
C LEU A 34 -1.74 -3.13 -2.72
N ILE A 35 -1.78 -2.88 -4.02
CA ILE A 35 -2.51 -3.69 -5.00
C ILE A 35 -1.51 -4.51 -5.80
N ASN A 36 -1.81 -5.79 -6.02
CA ASN A 36 -0.94 -6.67 -6.80
C ASN A 36 -1.70 -7.76 -7.56
N GLU A 37 -1.12 -8.24 -8.67
CA GLU A 37 -1.66 -9.37 -9.41
C GLU A 37 -1.50 -10.69 -8.64
N SER A 38 -0.46 -10.83 -7.81
CA SER A 38 -0.30 -12.01 -6.95
C SER A 38 -1.37 -12.02 -5.85
N PRO A 39 -1.94 -13.19 -5.50
CA PRO A 39 -2.92 -13.32 -4.42
C PRO A 39 -2.34 -13.02 -3.03
N VAL A 40 -1.02 -12.99 -2.89
CA VAL A 40 -0.32 -12.62 -1.66
C VAL A 40 0.90 -11.73 -1.98
N PRO A 41 1.35 -10.88 -1.04
CA PRO A 41 2.60 -10.14 -1.22
C PRO A 41 3.77 -11.10 -1.46
N THR A 42 4.69 -10.75 -2.35
CA THR A 42 5.76 -11.67 -2.79
C THR A 42 6.67 -12.07 -1.63
N GLY A 43 6.57 -13.34 -1.23
CA GLY A 43 7.43 -14.11 -0.32
C GLY A 43 7.76 -13.51 1.06
N ILE A 44 6.96 -12.58 1.55
CA ILE A 44 6.89 -12.27 2.97
C ILE A 44 5.77 -13.12 3.54
N SER A 45 6.12 -14.27 4.12
CA SER A 45 5.14 -15.00 4.91
C SER A 45 4.86 -14.20 6.19
N PRO A 46 3.58 -13.88 6.50
CA PRO A 46 3.22 -13.25 7.76
C PRO A 46 3.51 -14.17 8.95
N PHE A 47 3.80 -15.46 8.71
CA PHE A 47 4.07 -16.48 9.72
C PHE A 47 5.55 -16.86 9.86
N SER A 48 6.44 -16.46 8.94
CA SER A 48 7.85 -16.91 8.93
C SER A 48 8.86 -15.88 9.40
N GLN A 49 8.44 -14.65 9.70
CA GLN A 49 9.34 -13.66 10.26
C GLN A 49 9.24 -13.68 11.78
N THR A 50 10.32 -14.07 12.44
CA THR A 50 10.60 -13.61 13.80
C THR A 50 10.46 -12.08 13.77
N PRO A 51 9.65 -11.45 14.64
CA PRO A 51 9.49 -10.00 14.64
C PRO A 51 10.87 -9.38 14.79
N GLN A 52 11.43 -8.87 13.69
CA GLN A 52 12.55 -7.98 13.83
C GLN A 52 11.95 -6.69 14.36
N HIS A 53 12.12 -6.51 15.67
CA HIS A 53 11.80 -5.30 16.40
C HIS A 53 12.69 -4.15 15.90
N LEU A 54 12.52 -3.74 14.65
CA LEU A 54 12.85 -2.38 14.26
C LEU A 54 11.79 -1.49 14.93
N PRO A 55 12.19 -0.49 15.71
CA PRO A 55 11.25 0.37 16.41
C PRO A 55 10.44 1.14 15.36
N ARG A 56 9.24 0.65 15.07
CA ARG A 56 8.24 1.43 14.34
C ARG A 56 7.99 2.67 15.18
N ARG A 57 8.26 3.86 14.62
CA ARG A 57 7.80 5.10 15.24
C ARG A 57 6.30 4.96 15.45
N ILE A 58 5.88 4.88 16.70
CA ILE A 58 4.47 4.92 17.06
C ILE A 58 4.01 6.33 16.66
N PRO A 59 3.12 6.49 15.67
CA PRO A 59 2.57 7.81 15.37
C PRO A 59 1.87 8.32 16.64
N ASP A 60 2.01 9.61 16.95
CA ASP A 60 1.23 10.23 18.02
C ASP A 60 -0.25 9.86 17.87
N ALA A 61 -0.92 9.60 18.99
CA ALA A 61 -2.23 8.93 19.09
C ALA A 61 -3.41 9.55 18.30
N GLY A 62 -3.19 10.62 17.53
CA GLY A 62 -4.20 11.32 16.73
C GLY A 62 -4.29 10.92 15.25
N PHE A 63 -3.26 10.33 14.64
CA PHE A 63 -3.22 10.10 13.19
C PHE A 63 -2.48 8.80 12.80
N ALA A 64 -3.16 7.65 12.95
CA ALA A 64 -2.60 6.39 12.50
C ALA A 64 -2.86 6.18 11.00
N SER A 65 -1.79 6.15 10.21
CA SER A 65 -1.85 5.63 8.84
C SER A 65 -2.23 4.14 8.86
N SER A 66 -2.94 3.70 7.82
CA SER A 66 -3.40 2.32 7.68
C SER A 66 -2.99 1.77 6.32
N ILE A 67 -2.81 0.46 6.24
CA ILE A 67 -2.50 -0.21 4.99
C ILE A 67 -3.26 -1.53 4.91
N ARG A 68 -3.85 -1.82 3.75
CA ARG A 68 -4.34 -3.14 3.38
C ARG A 68 -3.69 -3.60 2.10
N PHE A 69 -3.61 -4.91 1.92
CA PHE A 69 -3.15 -5.51 0.67
C PHE A 69 -4.35 -6.09 -0.08
N ILE A 70 -4.44 -5.80 -1.38
CA ILE A 70 -5.48 -6.30 -2.28
C ILE A 70 -4.77 -7.08 -3.40
N GLY A 71 -4.86 -8.40 -3.34
CA GLY A 71 -4.20 -9.29 -4.28
C GLY A 71 -5.16 -9.88 -5.31
N ASN A 72 -4.60 -10.60 -6.28
CA ASN A 72 -5.33 -11.21 -7.39
C ASN A 72 -6.05 -10.17 -8.28
N ILE A 73 -5.48 -8.96 -8.38
CA ILE A 73 -6.04 -7.88 -9.19
C ILE A 73 -5.21 -7.72 -10.45
N HIS A 74 -5.73 -8.19 -11.58
CA HIS A 74 -5.07 -8.03 -12.88
C HIS A 74 -5.04 -6.57 -13.34
N SER A 75 -3.98 -6.20 -14.05
CA SER A 75 -3.81 -4.89 -14.68
C SER A 75 -4.98 -4.49 -15.60
N SER A 76 -5.62 -5.45 -16.28
CA SER A 76 -6.81 -5.19 -17.10
C SER A 76 -8.00 -4.70 -16.27
N ALA A 77 -8.25 -5.30 -15.10
CA ALA A 77 -9.31 -4.88 -14.20
C ALA A 77 -9.06 -3.46 -13.65
N LEU A 78 -7.79 -3.13 -13.36
CA LEU A 78 -7.41 -1.77 -12.97
C LEU A 78 -7.57 -0.76 -14.11
N ALA A 79 -7.24 -1.13 -15.34
CA ALA A 79 -7.39 -0.25 -16.50
C ALA A 79 -8.86 0.09 -16.80
N GLU A 80 -9.79 -0.81 -16.50
CA GLU A 80 -11.24 -0.58 -16.59
C GLU A 80 -11.81 0.19 -15.39
N THR A 81 -10.97 0.49 -14.40
CA THR A 81 -11.34 1.21 -13.17
C THR A 81 -10.85 2.64 -13.25
N GLN A 82 -11.75 3.58 -12.99
CA GLN A 82 -11.41 4.99 -12.84
C GLN A 82 -10.83 5.22 -11.43
N LEU A 83 -9.51 5.00 -11.25
CA LEU A 83 -8.86 4.94 -9.93
C LEU A 83 -8.98 6.26 -9.13
N GLU A 84 -9.10 7.39 -9.81
CA GLU A 84 -9.33 8.71 -9.19
C GLU A 84 -10.66 8.80 -8.43
N ASP A 85 -11.62 7.91 -8.67
CA ASP A 85 -12.86 7.82 -7.89
C ASP A 85 -12.62 7.25 -6.47
N TYR A 86 -11.50 6.56 -6.28
CA TYR A 86 -11.19 5.79 -5.07
C TYR A 86 -10.00 6.38 -4.30
N TYR A 87 -9.03 6.94 -5.02
CA TYR A 87 -7.74 7.38 -4.50
C TYR A 87 -7.45 8.84 -4.85
N ASP A 88 -6.78 9.55 -3.94
CA ASP A 88 -6.25 10.88 -4.20
C ASP A 88 -5.00 10.85 -5.08
N SER A 89 -4.26 9.74 -5.02
CA SER A 89 -3.03 9.56 -5.76
C SER A 89 -2.76 8.07 -5.99
N VAL A 90 -2.06 7.79 -7.09
CA VAL A 90 -1.69 6.43 -7.49
C VAL A 90 -0.18 6.41 -7.75
N ILE A 91 0.50 5.43 -7.17
CA ILE A 91 1.92 5.15 -7.40
C ILE A 91 2.00 3.83 -8.15
N ILE A 92 2.61 3.84 -9.34
CA ILE A 92 2.95 2.61 -10.07
C ILE A 92 4.37 2.24 -9.67
N ALA A 93 4.52 1.16 -8.91
CA ALA A 93 5.77 0.78 -8.28
C ALA A 93 6.66 -0.04 -9.20
N ASP A 94 7.17 0.57 -10.26
CA ASP A 94 8.13 -0.04 -11.19
C ASP A 94 9.39 0.83 -11.30
N PHE A 95 10.07 1.00 -10.15
CA PHE A 95 11.21 1.89 -10.03
C PHE A 95 12.54 1.14 -10.06
N ALA A 96 13.56 1.78 -10.64
CA ALA A 96 14.92 1.27 -10.63
C ALA A 96 15.72 1.79 -9.43
N GLU A 97 15.48 3.02 -8.97
CA GLU A 97 16.29 3.61 -7.91
C GLU A 97 15.46 4.09 -6.72
N ALA A 98 16.08 4.12 -5.54
CA ALA A 98 15.43 4.62 -4.33
C ALA A 98 15.02 6.10 -4.48
N THR A 99 15.80 6.90 -5.22
CA THR A 99 15.48 8.30 -5.51
C THR A 99 14.15 8.43 -6.25
N ASP A 100 13.87 7.55 -7.22
CA ASP A 100 12.61 7.58 -7.96
C ASP A 100 11.42 7.25 -7.05
N VAL A 101 11.60 6.30 -6.13
CA VAL A 101 10.60 5.97 -5.10
C VAL A 101 10.31 7.18 -4.21
N HIS A 102 11.35 7.86 -3.71
CA HIS A 102 11.18 9.07 -2.90
C HIS A 102 10.45 10.16 -3.67
N ASN A 103 10.82 10.40 -4.93
CA ASN A 103 10.18 11.40 -5.78
C ASN A 103 8.69 11.08 -6.02
N ALA A 104 8.36 9.81 -6.26
CA ALA A 104 6.97 9.38 -6.42
C ALA A 104 6.15 9.56 -5.14
N VAL A 105 6.72 9.21 -3.98
CA VAL A 105 6.08 9.43 -2.67
C VAL A 105 5.87 10.93 -2.41
N LEU A 106 6.89 11.76 -2.66
CA LEU A 106 6.80 13.21 -2.51
C LEU A 106 5.73 13.82 -3.42
N ALA A 107 5.66 13.37 -4.68
CA ALA A 107 4.62 13.80 -5.61
C ALA A 107 3.22 13.40 -5.12
N ALA A 108 3.05 12.14 -4.66
CA ALA A 108 1.76 11.64 -4.16
C ALA A 108 1.28 12.38 -2.90
N ILE A 109 2.17 12.80 -2.00
CA ILE A 109 1.79 13.54 -0.79
C ILE A 109 1.73 15.06 -1.01
N SER A 110 2.22 15.59 -2.13
CA SER A 110 2.17 17.04 -2.39
C SER A 110 0.73 17.57 -2.45
N SER A 111 -0.19 16.78 -3.01
CA SER A 111 -1.62 17.06 -3.08
C SER A 111 -2.33 16.95 -1.73
N LEU A 112 -1.69 16.37 -0.72
CA LEU A 112 -2.22 16.27 0.65
C LEU A 112 -2.33 17.65 1.33
N SER A 113 -1.48 18.61 0.92
CA SER A 113 -1.51 20.00 1.41
C SER A 113 -2.79 20.73 0.98
N ASP A 114 -3.33 20.42 -0.20
CA ASP A 114 -4.62 20.91 -0.67
C ASP A 114 -5.78 20.22 0.05
N TYR A 115 -5.64 18.92 0.34
CA TYR A 115 -6.64 18.10 1.01
C TYR A 115 -6.97 18.57 2.44
N SER A 116 -5.96 19.01 3.20
CA SER A 116 -6.17 19.48 4.58
C SER A 116 -6.97 20.79 4.67
N ARG A 117 -7.08 21.55 3.58
CA ARG A 117 -7.76 22.86 3.54
C ARG A 117 -9.22 22.77 3.14
N GLU A 118 -9.58 21.79 2.33
CA GLU A 118 -10.96 21.54 1.92
C GLU A 118 -11.51 20.35 2.72
N GLY A 119 -12.26 20.61 3.79
CA GLY A 119 -12.94 19.58 4.58
C GLY A 119 -14.05 18.83 3.80
N LYS A 120 -13.69 18.12 2.73
CA LYS A 120 -14.60 17.33 1.91
C LYS A 120 -14.78 15.95 2.54
N TYR A 121 -15.80 15.84 3.38
CA TYR A 121 -16.43 14.57 3.71
C TYR A 121 -17.27 14.10 2.52
N THR A 122 -16.62 13.66 1.45
CA THR A 122 -17.30 12.90 0.39
C THR A 122 -17.22 11.42 0.74
N LYS A 123 -18.37 10.74 0.76
CA LYS A 123 -18.43 9.28 0.87
C LYS A 123 -17.70 8.70 -0.35
N ARG A 124 -16.44 8.32 -0.17
CA ARG A 124 -15.63 7.74 -1.25
C ARG A 124 -16.07 6.32 -1.52
N LYS A 125 -16.06 5.93 -2.80
CA LYS A 125 -16.21 4.54 -3.21
C LYS A 125 -15.06 3.73 -2.61
N ASP A 126 -15.32 2.47 -2.28
CA ASP A 126 -14.28 1.54 -1.85
C ASP A 126 -13.95 0.59 -3.00
N LEU A 127 -12.66 0.37 -3.27
CA LEU A 127 -12.25 -0.49 -4.38
C LEU A 127 -12.71 -1.94 -4.16
N VAL A 128 -12.68 -2.45 -2.91
CA VAL A 128 -13.07 -3.83 -2.60
C VAL A 128 -14.57 -4.03 -2.82
N GLU A 129 -15.39 -3.04 -2.45
CA GLU A 129 -16.84 -3.05 -2.77
C GLU A 129 -17.06 -3.12 -4.29
N PHE A 130 -16.40 -2.27 -5.06
CA PHE A 130 -16.49 -2.27 -6.53
C PHE A 130 -16.07 -3.61 -7.15
N LEU A 131 -14.95 -4.19 -6.69
CA LEU A 131 -14.47 -5.48 -7.18
C LEU A 131 -15.50 -6.58 -6.89
N SER A 132 -16.08 -6.57 -5.69
CA SER A 132 -17.11 -7.52 -5.27
C SER A 132 -18.38 -7.38 -6.11
N GLU A 133 -18.84 -6.16 -6.37
CA GLU A 133 -20.03 -5.87 -7.20
C GLU A 133 -19.88 -6.36 -8.65
N ARG A 134 -18.64 -6.37 -9.17
CA ARG A 134 -18.33 -6.89 -10.51
C ARG A 134 -18.01 -8.39 -10.54
N GLY A 135 -18.08 -9.08 -9.40
CA GLY A 135 -17.73 -10.50 -9.29
C GLY A 135 -16.25 -10.79 -9.55
N ILE A 136 -15.38 -9.79 -9.34
CA ILE A 136 -13.93 -9.96 -9.49
C ILE A 136 -13.38 -10.59 -8.21
N VAL A 137 -12.91 -11.83 -8.35
CA VAL A 137 -12.29 -12.58 -7.25
C VAL A 137 -10.98 -11.91 -6.85
N HIS A 138 -10.82 -11.63 -5.56
CA HIS A 138 -9.66 -10.95 -5.01
C HIS A 138 -9.29 -11.52 -3.64
N THR A 139 -8.07 -11.23 -3.19
CA THR A 139 -7.65 -11.48 -1.81
C THR A 139 -7.52 -10.16 -1.06
N LEU A 140 -7.87 -10.17 0.23
CA LEU A 140 -7.79 -8.98 1.07
C LEU A 140 -7.06 -9.30 2.37
N TRP A 141 -6.02 -8.52 2.67
CA TRP A 141 -5.37 -8.52 3.97
C TRP A 141 -5.69 -7.17 4.62
N ALA A 142 -6.68 -7.17 5.52
CA ALA A 142 -7.29 -5.96 6.06
C ALA A 142 -6.31 -5.08 6.86
N ASP A 143 -5.30 -5.69 7.49
CA ASP A 143 -4.17 -5.00 8.08
C ASP A 143 -2.88 -5.62 7.56
N ALA A 144 -2.26 -4.95 6.60
CA ALA A 144 -0.99 -5.34 6.01
C ALA A 144 0.20 -4.65 6.68
N SER A 145 -0.02 -3.97 7.81
CA SER A 145 1.01 -3.19 8.48
C SER A 145 2.17 -4.08 8.91
N ALA A 146 1.92 -5.34 9.32
CA ALA A 146 2.95 -6.31 9.69
C ALA A 146 3.91 -6.69 8.54
N LEU A 147 3.55 -6.45 7.27
CA LEU A 147 4.49 -6.61 6.16
C LEU A 147 5.65 -5.63 6.28
N LEU A 148 5.37 -4.43 6.77
CA LEU A 148 6.24 -3.28 6.70
C LEU A 148 7.18 -3.23 7.91
N ALA A 149 8.47 -3.05 7.64
CA ALA A 149 9.53 -3.23 8.63
C ALA A 149 10.47 -2.02 8.71
N GLY A 150 10.19 -0.93 7.99
CA GLY A 150 11.08 0.23 7.93
C GLY A 150 12.42 -0.11 7.26
N ARG A 151 12.40 -0.98 6.25
CA ARG A 151 13.59 -1.38 5.50
C ARG A 151 13.91 -0.34 4.42
N ASP A 152 15.19 -0.20 4.08
CA ASP A 152 15.58 0.51 2.86
C ASP A 152 15.29 -0.35 1.60
N LEU A 153 15.42 0.25 0.42
CA LEU A 153 15.10 -0.43 -0.84
C LEU A 153 15.94 -1.69 -1.07
N ASP A 154 17.23 -1.66 -0.73
CA ASP A 154 18.13 -2.80 -0.95
C ASP A 154 17.82 -3.96 0.00
N ALA A 155 17.45 -3.66 1.25
CA ALA A 155 16.94 -4.64 2.18
C ALA A 155 15.61 -5.22 1.70
N TRP A 156 14.73 -4.42 1.10
CA TRP A 156 13.50 -4.92 0.46
C TRP A 156 13.77 -5.84 -0.73
N ARG A 157 14.70 -5.46 -1.60
CA ARG A 157 15.13 -6.30 -2.73
C ARG A 157 15.67 -7.64 -2.26
N ARG A 158 16.57 -7.62 -1.27
CA ARG A 158 17.10 -8.86 -0.68
C ARG A 158 15.98 -9.72 -0.09
N ALA A 159 15.09 -9.11 0.70
CA ALA A 159 13.97 -9.82 1.32
C ALA A 159 13.09 -10.50 0.27
N VAL A 160 12.64 -9.75 -0.76
CA VAL A 160 11.80 -10.25 -1.87
C VAL A 160 12.53 -11.30 -2.73
N HIS A 161 13.85 -11.20 -2.88
CA HIS A 161 14.64 -12.18 -3.63
C HIS A 161 14.80 -13.50 -2.86
N THR A 162 14.98 -13.46 -1.54
CA THR A 162 15.11 -14.66 -0.68
C THR A 162 13.78 -15.27 -0.26
N ALA A 163 12.71 -14.59 -0.64
CA ALA A 163 11.34 -14.82 -0.25
C ALA A 163 10.86 -16.16 -0.83
N GLN A 164 10.56 -17.14 0.03
CA GLN A 164 9.96 -18.40 -0.42
C GLN A 164 8.45 -18.32 -0.22
N GLY A 165 7.70 -18.57 -1.30
CA GLY A 165 6.24 -18.66 -1.21
C GLY A 165 5.85 -19.80 -0.28
N ALA A 166 5.05 -19.51 0.76
CA ALA A 166 4.39 -20.58 1.50
C ALA A 166 3.21 -21.06 0.65
N PRO A 167 3.10 -22.36 0.34
CA PRO A 167 1.90 -22.88 -0.29
C PRO A 167 0.72 -22.63 0.66
N VAL A 168 -0.25 -21.85 0.22
CA VAL A 168 -1.53 -21.70 0.91
C VAL A 168 -2.34 -22.95 0.56
N CYS A 169 -2.21 -23.99 1.39
CA CYS A 169 -3.11 -25.13 1.29
C CYS A 169 -4.48 -24.68 1.81
N PHE A 170 -5.50 -24.75 0.95
CA PHE A 170 -6.90 -24.61 1.34
C PHE A 170 -7.41 -25.87 2.04
#